data_AF-A6T3P8-F1
#
_entry.id   AF-A6T3P8-F1
#
_cell.length_a   1.000
_cell.length_b   1.000
_cell.length_c   1.000
_cell.angle_alpha   90.00
_cell.angle_beta   90.00
_cell.angle_gamma   90.00
#
_symmetry.space_group_name_H-M   'P 1'
#
loop_
_entity.id
_entity.type
_entity.pdbx_description
1 polymer ?
#
loop_
_entity_poly.entity_id
_entity_poly.type
_entity_poly.pdbx_seq_one_letter_code
_entity_poly.pdbx_strand_id
1 'polypeptide(L)'
;MKRARGGQKKHWAEQARVQCWYGEVKRRCDWSDYLLDKKFAWTEPDGDDRESATRPRTFEWIRKKSRVPRGLDPRWRSMADLVVAVEKNVQLAGTQEFYDAIFWDLLQDTTPSPETVQHQIDKLLATNGLVRVPAERVSAKDSHSLASYDEPELFDRCLRLSLHRMNQLSQIALAWLVYIQTEPPHNARFRVAVEAIVDQLLDHFFEDHFPDLHLDYYPEAIGTLCQTRLDLSARNLSGYGYIETIGTWPVIPEELVGKLTENHLIPEIHFFCP
;
A
#
# COMPACT_ATOMS: atom_id res chain seq x y z
N MET A 1 -41.81 -6.72 13.98
CA MET A 1 -40.35 -6.94 13.85
C MET A 1 -39.86 -6.36 12.52
N LYS A 2 -39.10 -5.26 12.54
CA LYS A 2 -38.49 -4.71 11.32
C LYS A 2 -37.31 -5.61 10.94
N ARG A 3 -37.43 -6.35 9.83
CA ARG A 3 -36.31 -7.09 9.24
C ARG A 3 -35.20 -6.09 8.91
N ALA A 4 -34.08 -6.18 9.61
CA ALA A 4 -32.87 -5.44 9.23
C ALA A 4 -32.54 -5.87 7.79
N ARG A 5 -32.65 -4.93 6.85
CA ARG A 5 -32.29 -5.17 5.45
C ARG A 5 -30.79 -5.47 5.45
N GLY A 6 -30.43 -6.73 5.17
CA GLY A 6 -29.07 -7.20 5.11
C GLY A 6 -28.30 -6.45 4.02
N GLY A 7 -27.59 -5.40 4.43
CA GLY A 7 -26.45 -4.90 3.68
C GLY A 7 -25.24 -5.69 4.15
N GLN A 8 -24.52 -6.32 3.24
CA GLN A 8 -23.21 -6.90 3.52
C GLN A 8 -22.37 -5.85 4.24
N LYS A 9 -21.88 -6.18 5.44
CA LYS A 9 -21.00 -5.29 6.22
C LYS A 9 -19.77 -5.02 5.34
N LYS A 10 -19.50 -3.75 5.04
CA LYS A 10 -18.32 -3.39 4.24
C LYS A 10 -17.06 -3.81 5.00
N HIS A 11 -16.09 -4.34 4.28
CA HIS A 11 -14.78 -4.68 4.82
C HIS A 11 -14.17 -3.46 5.53
N TRP A 12 -13.46 -3.66 6.64
CA TRP A 12 -12.89 -2.56 7.43
C TRP A 12 -11.86 -1.77 6.60
N ALA A 13 -11.09 -2.47 5.77
CA ALA A 13 -10.07 -1.87 4.88
C ALA A 13 -10.68 -0.83 3.92
N GLU A 14 -11.88 -1.07 3.40
CA GLU A 14 -12.59 -0.12 2.53
C GLU A 14 -13.03 1.15 3.29
N GLN A 15 -13.34 1.01 4.58
CA GLN A 15 -13.67 2.16 5.43
C GLN A 15 -12.42 2.98 5.70
N ALA A 16 -11.31 2.31 6.06
CA ALA A 16 -10.01 2.93 6.28
C ALA A 16 -9.51 3.64 5.01
N ARG A 17 -9.52 2.97 3.86
CA ARG A 17 -9.14 3.53 2.55
C ARG A 17 -9.78 4.88 2.27
N VAL A 18 -11.10 4.96 2.44
CA VAL A 18 -11.88 6.16 2.14
C VAL A 18 -11.65 7.26 3.18
N GLN A 19 -11.43 6.90 4.44
CA GLN A 19 -11.05 7.85 5.49
C GLN A 19 -9.64 8.41 5.31
N CYS A 20 -8.64 7.57 5.02
CA CYS A 20 -7.28 8.03 4.74
C CYS A 20 -7.26 8.96 3.53
N TRP A 21 -7.94 8.58 2.44
CA TRP A 21 -8.03 9.44 1.25
C TRP A 21 -8.65 10.80 1.59
N TYR A 22 -9.72 10.82 2.39
CA TYR A 22 -10.30 12.08 2.87
C TYR A 22 -9.31 12.89 3.72
N GLY A 23 -8.56 12.24 4.61
CA GLY A 23 -7.49 12.85 5.37
C GLY A 23 -6.44 13.49 4.47
N GLU A 24 -6.03 12.81 3.40
CA GLU A 24 -5.06 13.30 2.44
C GLU A 24 -5.58 14.51 1.64
N VAL A 25 -6.85 14.49 1.25
CA VAL A 25 -7.52 15.66 0.66
C VAL A 25 -7.50 16.85 1.63
N LYS A 26 -7.82 16.60 2.91
CA LYS A 26 -7.85 17.64 3.95
C LYS A 26 -6.47 18.16 4.34
N ARG A 27 -5.42 17.35 4.24
CA ARG A 27 -4.04 17.76 4.49
C ARG A 27 -3.54 18.76 3.43
N ARG A 28 -4.06 18.64 2.21
CA ARG A 28 -3.67 19.48 1.06
C ARG A 28 -4.55 20.72 0.85
N CYS A 29 -5.70 20.80 1.52
CA CYS A 29 -6.57 21.98 1.45
C CYS A 29 -7.34 22.27 2.75
N ASP A 30 -7.58 23.55 3.01
CA ASP A 30 -8.35 24.05 4.15
C ASP A 30 -9.88 24.06 3.90
N TRP A 31 -10.34 23.54 2.76
CA TRP A 31 -11.74 23.62 2.35
C TRP A 31 -12.67 22.85 3.28
N SER A 32 -13.83 23.43 3.59
CA SER A 32 -14.88 22.75 4.37
C SER A 32 -15.48 21.57 3.59
N ASP A 33 -16.05 20.59 4.30
CA ASP A 33 -16.82 19.47 3.70
C ASP A 33 -17.85 20.00 2.68
N TYR A 34 -18.48 21.13 2.99
CA TYR A 34 -19.43 21.79 2.10
C TYR A 34 -18.80 22.28 0.81
N LEU A 35 -17.64 22.94 0.89
CA LEU A 35 -16.95 23.44 -0.31
C LEU A 35 -16.42 22.27 -1.17
N LEU A 36 -15.99 21.18 -0.53
CA LEU A 36 -15.60 19.95 -1.21
C LEU A 36 -16.80 19.30 -1.92
N ASP A 37 -17.95 19.19 -1.25
CA ASP A 37 -19.19 18.69 -1.84
C ASP A 37 -19.60 19.55 -3.06
N LYS A 38 -19.55 20.88 -2.90
CA LYS A 38 -19.87 21.85 -3.95
C LYS A 38 -18.97 21.68 -5.18
N LYS A 39 -17.66 21.55 -4.99
CA LYS A 39 -16.70 21.42 -6.10
C LYS A 39 -16.66 20.05 -6.76
N PHE A 40 -16.86 18.98 -5.98
CA PHE A 40 -16.50 17.63 -6.43
C PHE A 40 -17.62 16.60 -6.35
N ALA A 41 -18.63 16.75 -5.50
CA ALA A 41 -19.64 15.69 -5.32
C ALA A 41 -20.68 15.65 -6.45
N TRP A 42 -20.94 16.78 -7.11
CA TRP A 42 -21.89 16.85 -8.23
C TRP A 42 -21.29 16.32 -9.53
N THR A 43 -22.08 15.64 -10.36
CA THR A 43 -21.66 15.25 -11.71
C THR A 43 -21.58 16.45 -12.65
N GLU A 44 -22.51 17.39 -12.53
CA GLU A 44 -22.62 18.61 -13.33
C GLU A 44 -21.92 19.82 -12.66
N PRO A 45 -21.26 20.70 -13.45
CA PRO A 45 -20.58 21.89 -12.92
C PRO A 45 -21.55 22.95 -12.36
N ASP A 46 -22.82 22.97 -12.80
CA ASP A 46 -23.83 23.95 -12.38
C ASP A 46 -24.65 23.50 -11.15
N GLY A 47 -24.11 22.60 -10.33
CA GLY A 47 -24.72 22.19 -9.04
C GLY A 47 -24.81 23.33 -8.00
N ASP A 48 -24.23 24.49 -8.32
CA ASP A 48 -24.05 25.67 -7.46
C ASP A 48 -25.34 26.41 -7.08
N ASP A 49 -26.36 26.37 -7.94
CA ASP A 49 -27.62 27.10 -7.75
C ASP A 49 -28.73 26.26 -7.07
N ARG A 50 -28.42 25.04 -6.63
CA ARG A 50 -29.42 24.12 -6.06
C ARG A 50 -29.60 24.33 -4.56
N GLU A 51 -30.86 24.31 -4.11
CA GLU A 51 -31.25 24.51 -2.70
C GLU A 51 -30.45 23.63 -1.73
N SER A 52 -29.98 24.25 -0.64
CA SER A 52 -29.20 23.64 0.46
C SER A 52 -29.76 22.31 0.99
N ALA A 53 -31.08 22.10 0.94
CA ALA A 53 -31.73 20.88 1.41
C ALA A 53 -31.49 19.64 0.53
N THR A 54 -31.17 19.83 -0.75
CA THR A 54 -30.99 18.73 -1.72
C THR A 54 -29.53 18.39 -2.02
N ARG A 55 -28.59 19.06 -1.34
CA ARG A 55 -27.16 18.91 -1.58
C ARG A 55 -26.63 17.53 -1.16
N PRO A 56 -25.66 16.97 -1.89
CA PRO A 56 -24.90 15.83 -1.40
C PRO A 56 -24.15 16.24 -0.13
N ARG A 57 -24.12 15.34 0.86
CA ARG A 57 -23.30 15.46 2.08
C ARG A 57 -22.20 14.42 2.03
N THR A 58 -21.55 14.30 0.87
CA THR A 58 -20.65 13.19 0.53
C THR A 58 -19.41 13.25 1.42
N PHE A 59 -18.70 14.37 1.44
CA PHE A 59 -17.50 14.52 2.27
C PHE A 59 -17.82 14.47 3.76
N GLU A 60 -18.94 15.04 4.20
CA GLU A 60 -19.39 14.92 5.59
C GLU A 60 -19.67 13.46 5.98
N TRP A 61 -20.29 12.68 5.11
CA TRP A 61 -20.57 11.27 5.36
C TRP A 61 -19.34 10.39 5.28
N ILE A 62 -18.37 10.72 4.44
CA ILE A 62 -17.05 10.08 4.45
C ILE A 62 -16.38 10.33 5.81
N ARG A 63 -16.27 11.59 6.25
CA ARG A 63 -15.64 11.94 7.52
C ARG A 63 -16.30 11.27 8.72
N LYS A 64 -17.63 11.34 8.82
CA LYS A 64 -18.38 10.88 10.01
C LYS A 64 -18.68 9.39 10.03
N LYS A 65 -18.73 8.72 8.87
CA LYS A 65 -19.27 7.36 8.74
C LYS A 65 -18.49 6.46 7.79
N SER A 66 -17.35 6.92 7.26
CA SER A 66 -16.56 6.21 6.25
C SER A 66 -17.41 5.78 5.05
N ARG A 67 -18.43 6.57 4.72
CA ARG A 67 -19.46 6.15 3.76
C ARG A 67 -18.96 6.36 2.35
N VAL A 68 -18.60 5.26 1.70
CA VAL A 68 -18.31 5.24 0.25
C VAL A 68 -19.55 5.66 -0.56
N PRO A 69 -19.46 6.75 -1.37
CA PRO A 69 -20.50 7.16 -2.30
C PRO A 69 -20.68 6.10 -3.39
N ARG A 70 -21.93 5.70 -3.62
CA ARG A 70 -22.26 4.63 -4.58
C ARG A 70 -22.66 5.14 -5.96
N GLY A 71 -22.83 6.45 -6.16
CA GLY A 71 -23.30 7.01 -7.44
C GLY A 71 -24.70 6.54 -7.84
N LEU A 72 -25.54 6.10 -6.89
CA LEU A 72 -26.90 5.63 -7.19
C LEU A 72 -27.84 6.76 -7.64
N ASP A 73 -27.54 7.98 -7.21
CA ASP A 73 -28.19 9.19 -7.72
C ASP A 73 -27.34 9.72 -8.88
N PRO A 74 -27.89 9.84 -10.10
CA PRO A 74 -27.11 10.26 -11.28
C PRO A 74 -26.56 11.70 -11.16
N ARG A 75 -27.08 12.48 -10.21
CA ARG A 75 -26.60 13.84 -9.93
C ARG A 75 -25.29 13.84 -9.14
N TRP A 76 -24.94 12.72 -8.50
CA TRP A 76 -23.82 12.63 -7.57
C TRP A 76 -22.78 11.62 -8.05
N ARG A 77 -21.52 11.96 -7.91
CA ARG A 77 -20.41 11.09 -8.31
C ARG A 77 -20.38 9.82 -7.46
N SER A 78 -20.01 8.70 -8.10
CA SER A 78 -19.54 7.51 -7.38
C SER A 78 -18.20 7.80 -6.70
N MET A 79 -17.71 6.90 -5.83
CA MET A 79 -16.39 7.09 -5.23
C MET A 79 -15.28 7.15 -6.29
N ALA A 80 -15.31 6.27 -7.29
CA ALA A 80 -14.32 6.28 -8.38
C ALA A 80 -14.34 7.61 -9.14
N ASP A 81 -15.52 8.09 -9.52
CA ASP A 81 -15.65 9.37 -10.22
C ASP A 81 -15.26 10.56 -9.34
N LEU A 82 -15.54 10.48 -8.03
CA LEU A 82 -15.20 11.52 -7.07
C LEU A 82 -13.68 11.66 -6.93
N VAL A 83 -12.97 10.55 -6.79
CA VAL A 83 -11.50 10.53 -6.69
C VAL A 83 -10.88 11.15 -7.94
N VAL A 84 -11.33 10.75 -9.13
CA VAL A 84 -10.88 11.31 -10.41
C VAL A 84 -11.20 12.82 -10.52
N ALA A 85 -12.36 13.25 -10.02
CA ALA A 85 -12.73 14.67 -10.04
C ALA A 85 -11.85 15.52 -9.10
N VAL A 86 -11.47 14.97 -7.94
CA VAL A 86 -10.57 15.61 -6.97
C VAL A 86 -9.16 15.71 -7.53
N GLU A 87 -8.63 14.64 -8.13
CA GLU A 87 -7.29 14.58 -8.73
C GLU A 87 -7.06 15.64 -9.82
N LYS A 88 -8.11 15.99 -10.58
CA LYS A 88 -8.05 17.05 -11.60
C LYS A 88 -7.76 18.43 -11.02
N ASN A 89 -7.93 18.63 -9.71
CA ASN A 89 -7.54 19.87 -9.06
C ASN A 89 -6.03 19.86 -8.75
N VAL A 90 -5.30 20.84 -9.27
CA VAL A 90 -3.84 20.96 -9.11
C VAL A 90 -3.38 20.90 -7.65
N GLN A 91 -4.15 21.46 -6.70
CA GLN A 91 -3.79 21.43 -5.27
C GLN A 91 -3.95 20.04 -4.63
N LEU A 92 -4.72 19.16 -5.26
CA LEU A 92 -5.08 17.83 -4.75
C LEU A 92 -4.51 16.70 -5.60
N ALA A 93 -3.62 17.01 -6.54
CA ALA A 93 -2.96 16.02 -7.41
C ALA A 93 -2.14 15.00 -6.59
N GLY A 94 -2.22 13.73 -6.93
CA GLY A 94 -1.63 12.59 -6.22
C GLY A 94 -2.54 11.96 -5.17
N THR A 95 -3.73 12.52 -4.90
CA THR A 95 -4.69 11.89 -3.98
C THR A 95 -5.34 10.64 -4.59
N GLN A 96 -5.45 10.58 -5.92
CA GLN A 96 -5.91 9.37 -6.59
C GLN A 96 -4.93 8.20 -6.43
N GLU A 97 -3.63 8.42 -6.60
CA GLU A 97 -2.61 7.38 -6.41
C GLU A 97 -2.69 6.77 -5.01
N PHE A 98 -2.89 7.61 -4.00
CA PHE A 98 -3.07 7.16 -2.62
C PHE A 98 -4.34 6.31 -2.44
N TYR A 99 -5.44 6.69 -3.08
CA TYR A 99 -6.69 5.92 -3.04
C TYR A 99 -6.55 4.60 -3.80
N ASP A 100 -5.89 4.58 -4.95
CA ASP A 100 -5.75 3.42 -5.84
C ASP A 100 -4.55 2.53 -5.49
N ALA A 101 -3.89 2.78 -4.37
CA ALA A 101 -2.73 2.01 -3.93
C ALA A 101 -3.07 0.53 -3.69
N ILE A 102 -2.20 -0.35 -4.21
CA ILE A 102 -2.33 -1.82 -4.11
C ILE A 102 -2.45 -2.30 -2.66
N PHE A 103 -1.86 -1.56 -1.71
CA PHE A 103 -1.99 -1.83 -0.28
C PHE A 103 -3.43 -2.13 0.16
N TRP A 104 -4.41 -1.36 -0.33
CA TRP A 104 -5.81 -1.53 0.05
C TRP A 104 -6.43 -2.86 -0.43
N ASP A 105 -5.94 -3.38 -1.55
CA ASP A 105 -6.37 -4.67 -2.09
C ASP A 105 -5.72 -5.82 -1.31
N LEU A 106 -4.46 -5.65 -0.87
CA LEU A 106 -3.75 -6.65 -0.05
C LEU A 106 -4.40 -6.89 1.31
N LEU A 107 -5.06 -5.88 1.88
CA LEU A 107 -5.84 -6.01 3.11
C LEU A 107 -7.12 -6.84 2.95
N GLN A 108 -7.47 -7.21 1.71
CA GLN A 108 -8.71 -7.93 1.38
C GLN A 108 -8.45 -9.27 0.71
N ASP A 109 -7.30 -9.44 0.05
CA ASP A 109 -6.92 -10.66 -0.62
C ASP A 109 -6.13 -11.61 0.30
N THR A 110 -6.75 -12.74 0.63
CA THR A 110 -6.14 -13.76 1.49
C THR A 110 -5.53 -14.93 0.72
N THR A 111 -5.79 -15.05 -0.59
CA THR A 111 -5.32 -16.18 -1.40
C THR A 111 -4.88 -15.74 -2.80
N PRO A 112 -3.85 -14.88 -2.92
CA PRO A 112 -3.39 -14.42 -4.23
C PRO A 112 -2.66 -15.54 -5.00
N SER A 113 -2.79 -15.52 -6.33
CA SER A 113 -1.99 -16.40 -7.19
C SER A 113 -0.52 -15.96 -7.22
N PRO A 114 0.45 -16.89 -7.36
CA PRO A 114 1.86 -16.53 -7.48
C PRO A 114 2.16 -15.58 -8.64
N GLU A 115 1.47 -15.74 -9.78
CA GLU A 115 1.59 -14.83 -10.93
C GLU A 115 1.10 -13.42 -10.60
N THR A 116 -0.01 -13.30 -9.87
CA THR A 116 -0.52 -12.00 -9.40
C THR A 116 0.50 -11.31 -8.50
N VAL A 117 1.05 -12.03 -7.51
CA VAL A 117 2.06 -11.50 -6.59
C VAL A 117 3.29 -11.04 -7.36
N GLN A 118 3.81 -11.88 -8.26
CA GLN A 118 4.98 -11.54 -9.06
C GLN A 118 4.75 -10.30 -9.93
N HIS A 119 3.60 -10.25 -10.62
CA HIS A 119 3.23 -9.11 -11.46
C HIS A 119 3.14 -7.79 -10.67
N GLN A 120 2.54 -7.85 -9.47
CA GLN A 120 2.41 -6.67 -8.61
C GLN A 120 3.76 -6.19 -8.10
N ILE A 121 4.67 -7.09 -7.72
CA ILE A 121 6.03 -6.71 -7.34
C ILE A 121 6.74 -6.07 -8.53
N ASP A 122 6.72 -6.69 -9.71
CA ASP A 122 7.42 -6.16 -10.87
C ASP A 122 6.91 -4.77 -11.27
N LYS A 123 5.59 -4.53 -11.14
CA LYS A 123 5.01 -3.19 -11.31
C LYS A 123 5.54 -2.19 -10.29
N LEU A 124 5.59 -2.55 -9.01
CA LEU A 124 6.10 -1.68 -7.94
C LEU A 124 7.58 -1.36 -8.15
N LEU A 125 8.38 -2.37 -8.52
CA LEU A 125 9.80 -2.21 -8.80
C LEU A 125 10.03 -1.24 -9.97
N ALA A 126 9.36 -1.48 -11.10
CA ALA A 126 9.49 -0.64 -12.29
C ALA A 126 9.04 0.81 -12.03
N THR A 127 7.95 1.01 -11.28
CA THR A 127 7.42 2.35 -10.98
C THR A 127 8.37 3.17 -10.09
N ASN A 128 9.17 2.50 -9.25
CA ASN A 128 10.06 3.15 -8.29
C ASN A 128 11.55 3.07 -8.69
N GLY A 129 11.87 2.64 -9.91
CA GLY A 129 13.26 2.51 -10.38
C GLY A 129 14.07 1.50 -9.56
N LEU A 130 13.42 0.43 -9.11
CA LEU A 130 14.04 -0.65 -8.33
C LEU A 130 14.16 -1.92 -9.18
N VAL A 131 15.09 -2.78 -8.82
CA VAL A 131 15.32 -4.07 -9.46
C VAL A 131 15.62 -5.16 -8.43
N ARG A 132 15.28 -6.39 -8.77
CA ARG A 132 15.73 -7.58 -8.04
C ARG A 132 16.95 -8.17 -8.73
N VAL A 133 18.01 -8.41 -7.97
CA VAL A 133 19.24 -9.00 -8.48
C VAL A 133 19.67 -10.17 -7.59
N PRO A 134 20.25 -11.24 -8.16
CA PRO A 134 20.91 -12.27 -7.37
C PRO A 134 21.97 -11.64 -6.45
N ALA A 135 22.14 -12.16 -5.23
CA ALA A 135 23.08 -11.62 -4.24
C ALA A 135 24.50 -11.41 -4.80
N GLU A 136 24.96 -12.34 -5.64
CA GLU A 136 26.26 -12.31 -6.33
C GLU A 136 26.45 -11.08 -7.25
N ARG A 137 25.37 -10.45 -7.70
CA ARG A 137 25.36 -9.30 -8.63
C ARG A 137 25.10 -7.97 -7.94
N VAL A 138 24.83 -7.98 -6.64
CA VAL A 138 24.55 -6.78 -5.86
C VAL A 138 25.81 -5.89 -5.80
N SER A 139 26.97 -6.50 -5.58
CA SER A 139 28.21 -5.79 -5.32
C SER A 139 29.13 -5.67 -6.55
N ALA A 140 29.93 -4.59 -6.57
CA ALA A 140 31.12 -4.54 -7.40
C ALA A 140 32.08 -5.68 -7.01
N LYS A 141 32.75 -6.32 -7.97
CA LYS A 141 33.65 -7.47 -7.75
C LYS A 141 34.75 -7.25 -6.69
N ASP A 142 34.99 -6.01 -6.29
CA ASP A 142 36.06 -5.60 -5.37
C ASP A 142 35.56 -5.15 -3.97
N SER A 143 34.26 -5.24 -3.67
CA SER A 143 33.74 -4.85 -2.35
C SER A 143 33.92 -6.00 -1.33
N HIS A 144 35.09 -6.05 -0.68
CA HIS A 144 35.33 -7.00 0.40
C HIS A 144 34.43 -6.77 1.63
N SER A 145 33.89 -5.56 1.82
CA SER A 145 33.05 -5.24 2.97
C SER A 145 31.66 -5.89 2.92
N LEU A 146 31.00 -5.90 1.76
CA LEU A 146 29.68 -6.54 1.62
C LEU A 146 29.74 -8.07 1.74
N ALA A 147 30.90 -8.67 1.48
CA ALA A 147 31.11 -10.11 1.67
C ALA A 147 31.08 -10.56 3.15
N SER A 148 31.10 -9.60 4.09
CA SER A 148 30.98 -9.90 5.52
C SER A 148 29.54 -10.17 5.96
N TYR A 149 28.55 -9.70 5.20
CA TYR A 149 27.13 -9.93 5.48
C TYR A 149 26.71 -11.31 5.00
N ASP A 150 25.86 -11.99 5.77
CA ASP A 150 25.16 -13.17 5.27
C ASP A 150 24.01 -12.77 4.33
N GLU A 151 23.51 -13.72 3.54
CA GLU A 151 22.48 -13.41 2.53
C GLU A 151 21.22 -12.77 3.13
N PRO A 152 20.64 -13.25 4.26
CA PRO A 152 19.49 -12.59 4.89
C PRO A 152 19.77 -11.17 5.37
N GLU A 153 20.95 -10.91 5.95
CA GLU A 153 21.30 -9.55 6.39
C GLU A 153 21.48 -8.60 5.20
N LEU A 154 22.17 -9.04 4.15
CA LEU A 154 22.32 -8.25 2.93
C LEU A 154 20.95 -7.95 2.30
N PHE A 155 20.07 -8.94 2.26
CA PHE A 155 18.71 -8.80 1.78
C PHE A 155 17.90 -7.78 2.58
N ASP A 156 17.88 -7.86 3.92
CA ASP A 156 17.16 -6.93 4.80
C ASP A 156 17.63 -5.48 4.56
N ARG A 157 18.95 -5.26 4.57
CA ARG A 157 19.53 -3.93 4.35
C ARG A 157 19.20 -3.37 2.97
N CYS A 158 19.28 -4.19 1.92
CA CYS A 158 18.93 -3.78 0.56
C CYS A 158 17.43 -3.45 0.44
N LEU A 159 16.57 -4.26 1.05
CA LEU A 159 15.14 -4.02 1.06
C LEU A 159 14.82 -2.70 1.78
N ARG A 160 15.37 -2.45 2.97
CA ARG A 160 15.20 -1.18 3.69
C ARG A 160 15.68 0.02 2.87
N LEU A 161 16.87 -0.06 2.29
CA LEU A 161 17.40 0.97 1.39
C LEU A 161 16.43 1.29 0.25
N SER A 162 15.86 0.27 -0.38
CA SER A 162 14.91 0.43 -1.47
C SER A 162 13.59 1.03 -1.03
N LEU A 163 13.06 0.56 0.11
CA LEU A 163 11.81 1.07 0.67
C LEU A 163 11.89 2.56 0.99
N HIS A 164 13.02 3.05 1.49
CA HIS A 164 13.21 4.49 1.77
C HIS A 164 13.01 5.42 0.57
N ARG A 165 12.99 4.90 -0.66
CA ARG A 165 12.76 5.68 -1.88
C ARG A 165 11.32 5.65 -2.39
N MET A 166 10.47 4.87 -1.76
CA MET A 166 9.08 4.66 -2.17
C MET A 166 8.14 5.49 -1.31
N ASN A 167 6.93 5.80 -1.80
CA ASN A 167 5.89 6.33 -0.93
C ASN A 167 5.44 5.26 0.10
N GLN A 168 4.95 5.70 1.27
CA GLN A 168 4.66 4.82 2.42
C GLN A 168 3.74 3.63 2.06
N LEU A 169 2.69 3.84 1.26
CA LEU A 169 1.78 2.76 0.85
C LEU A 169 2.48 1.75 -0.07
N SER A 170 3.35 2.22 -0.97
CA SER A 170 4.14 1.36 -1.84
C SER A 170 5.21 0.59 -1.05
N GLN A 171 5.78 1.20 0.01
CA GLN A 171 6.69 0.51 0.93
C GLN A 171 6.00 -0.70 1.58
N ILE A 172 4.84 -0.47 2.19
CA ILE A 172 4.05 -1.51 2.83
C ILE A 172 3.68 -2.58 1.81
N ALA A 173 3.14 -2.19 0.65
CA ALA A 173 2.72 -3.15 -0.37
C ALA A 173 3.88 -4.02 -0.87
N LEU A 174 5.05 -3.44 -1.12
CA LEU A 174 6.21 -4.21 -1.56
C LEU A 174 6.67 -5.19 -0.47
N ALA A 175 6.84 -4.71 0.77
CA ALA A 175 7.26 -5.56 1.88
C ALA A 175 6.26 -6.71 2.12
N TRP A 176 4.95 -6.43 2.07
CA TRP A 176 3.90 -7.43 2.18
C TRP A 176 3.97 -8.48 1.08
N LEU A 177 4.13 -8.07 -0.17
CA LEU A 177 4.23 -8.99 -1.30
C LEU A 177 5.49 -9.87 -1.24
N VAL A 178 6.61 -9.30 -0.81
CA VAL A 178 7.85 -10.05 -0.57
C VAL A 178 7.68 -11.03 0.59
N TYR A 179 6.96 -10.66 1.66
CA TYR A 179 6.61 -11.59 2.74
C TYR A 179 5.84 -12.81 2.22
N ILE A 180 4.87 -12.59 1.32
CA ILE A 180 4.13 -13.68 0.67
C ILE A 180 5.08 -14.56 -0.18
N GLN A 181 6.00 -13.99 -0.95
CA GLN A 181 6.94 -14.79 -1.76
C GLN A 181 7.95 -15.59 -0.92
N THR A 182 8.23 -15.16 0.31
CA THR A 182 9.10 -15.86 1.26
C THR A 182 8.35 -16.90 2.11
N GLU A 183 7.11 -17.25 1.77
CA GLU A 183 6.33 -18.33 2.40
C GLU A 183 7.02 -19.71 2.50
N PRO A 184 7.81 -20.17 1.51
CA PRO A 184 8.46 -21.47 1.59
C PRO A 184 9.33 -21.63 2.86
N PRO A 185 9.30 -22.80 3.54
CA PRO A 185 9.98 -22.98 4.83
C PRO A 185 11.50 -22.75 4.82
N HIS A 186 12.16 -23.00 3.69
CA HIS A 186 13.61 -22.79 3.56
C HIS A 186 13.99 -21.30 3.54
N ASN A 187 13.02 -20.39 3.32
CA ASN A 187 13.21 -18.94 3.32
C ASN A 187 12.89 -18.29 4.69
N ALA A 188 12.74 -19.08 5.76
CA ALA A 188 12.29 -18.58 7.07
C ALA A 188 13.10 -17.39 7.61
N ARG A 189 14.43 -17.35 7.40
CA ARG A 189 15.27 -16.23 7.84
C ARG A 189 14.94 -14.92 7.11
N PHE A 190 14.68 -14.99 5.81
CA PHE A 190 14.22 -13.84 5.01
C PHE A 190 12.83 -13.41 5.45
N ARG A 191 11.91 -14.36 5.64
CA ARG A 191 10.54 -14.09 6.09
C ARG A 191 10.52 -13.33 7.42
N VAL A 192 11.31 -13.73 8.40
CA VAL A 192 11.41 -13.03 9.70
C VAL A 192 11.88 -11.57 9.53
N ALA A 193 12.85 -11.33 8.66
CA ALA A 193 13.32 -9.97 8.38
C ALA A 193 12.23 -9.11 7.74
N VAL A 194 11.53 -9.65 6.73
CA VAL A 194 10.43 -8.93 6.07
C VAL A 194 9.25 -8.71 7.00
N GLU A 195 8.93 -9.68 7.85
CA GLU A 195 7.87 -9.57 8.85
C GLU A 195 8.13 -8.38 9.78
N ALA A 196 9.35 -8.24 10.30
CA ALA A 196 9.73 -7.10 11.13
C ALA A 196 9.63 -5.75 10.39
N ILE A 197 9.94 -5.73 9.09
CA ILE A 197 9.76 -4.52 8.26
C ILE A 197 8.27 -4.19 8.11
N VAL A 198 7.44 -5.16 7.74
CA VAL A 198 6.00 -4.96 7.53
C VAL A 198 5.32 -4.53 8.82
N ASP A 199 5.65 -5.17 9.94
CA ASP A 199 5.17 -4.84 11.29
C ASP A 199 5.41 -3.35 11.59
N GLN A 200 6.66 -2.90 11.48
CA GLN A 200 7.04 -1.50 11.71
C GLN A 200 6.32 -0.52 10.76
N LEU A 201 6.23 -0.85 9.47
CA LEU A 201 5.59 0.02 8.47
C LEU A 201 4.08 0.14 8.70
N LEU A 202 3.40 -0.96 9.05
CA LEU A 202 1.98 -0.96 9.36
C LEU A 202 1.69 -0.21 10.66
N ASP A 203 2.49 -0.45 11.70
CA ASP A 203 2.34 0.21 13.00
C ASP A 203 2.37 1.73 12.83
N HIS A 204 3.43 2.23 12.19
CA HIS A 204 3.61 3.66 11.92
C HIS A 204 2.47 4.23 11.05
N PHE A 205 2.09 3.52 9.98
CA PHE A 205 1.00 3.98 9.10
C PHE A 205 -0.33 4.12 9.83
N PHE A 206 -0.73 3.13 10.62
CA PHE A 206 -1.99 3.18 11.35
C PHE A 206 -1.94 4.16 12.51
N GLU A 207 -0.79 4.38 13.14
CA GLU A 207 -0.61 5.39 14.19
C GLU A 207 -0.80 6.80 13.61
N ASP A 208 -0.18 7.09 12.47
CA ASP A 208 -0.25 8.40 11.82
C ASP A 208 -1.66 8.73 11.30
N HIS A 209 -2.30 7.75 10.65
CA HIS A 209 -3.58 7.99 9.96
C HIS A 209 -4.81 7.73 10.83
N PHE A 210 -4.68 6.91 11.88
CA PHE A 210 -5.79 6.48 12.71
C PHE A 210 -5.40 6.36 14.19
N PRO A 211 -4.90 7.42 14.85
CA PRO A 211 -4.42 7.30 16.23
C PRO A 211 -5.48 6.75 17.20
N ASP A 212 -6.75 7.11 17.00
CA ASP A 212 -7.87 6.64 17.83
C ASP A 212 -8.33 5.20 17.50
N LEU A 213 -7.99 4.68 16.31
CA LEU A 213 -8.38 3.34 15.82
C LEU A 213 -7.16 2.46 15.50
N HIS A 214 -5.96 2.88 15.92
CA HIS A 214 -4.70 2.20 15.62
C HIS A 214 -4.74 0.77 16.17
N LEU A 215 -5.14 0.63 17.44
CA LEU A 215 -5.30 -0.66 18.11
C LEU A 215 -6.44 -1.53 17.54
N ASP A 216 -7.29 -0.99 16.66
CA ASP A 216 -8.28 -1.76 15.93
C ASP A 216 -7.77 -2.19 14.55
N TYR A 217 -7.22 -1.26 13.76
CA TYR A 217 -6.84 -1.53 12.37
C TYR A 217 -5.48 -2.20 12.20
N TYR A 218 -4.49 -1.86 13.05
CA TYR A 218 -3.17 -2.47 12.97
C TYR A 218 -3.22 -3.99 13.24
N PRO A 219 -3.88 -4.49 14.32
CA PRO A 219 -3.97 -5.93 14.55
C PRO A 219 -4.77 -6.67 13.47
N GLU A 220 -5.78 -6.05 12.88
CA GLU A 220 -6.55 -6.63 11.76
C GLU A 220 -5.69 -6.75 10.50
N ALA A 221 -4.83 -5.77 10.22
CA ALA A 221 -3.87 -5.84 9.12
C ALA A 221 -2.82 -6.95 9.33
N ILE A 222 -2.22 -7.03 10.52
CA ILE A 222 -1.30 -8.11 10.88
C ILE A 222 -1.99 -9.47 10.82
N GLY A 223 -3.23 -9.57 11.31
CA GLY A 223 -4.05 -10.77 11.21
C GLY A 223 -4.26 -11.20 9.77
N THR A 224 -4.54 -10.24 8.88
CA THR A 224 -4.69 -10.48 7.44
C THR A 224 -3.38 -10.99 6.83
N LEU A 225 -2.25 -10.30 7.06
CA LEU A 225 -0.91 -10.72 6.61
C LEU A 225 -0.60 -12.17 7.02
N CYS A 226 -0.83 -12.47 8.29
CA CYS A 226 -0.60 -13.80 8.87
C CYS A 226 -1.52 -14.87 8.30
N GLN A 227 -2.67 -14.52 7.73
CA GLN A 227 -3.62 -15.45 7.10
C GLN A 227 -3.43 -15.56 5.58
N THR A 228 -2.84 -14.55 4.94
CA THR A 228 -2.60 -14.56 3.50
C THR A 228 -1.62 -15.66 3.11
N ARG A 229 -2.00 -16.51 2.16
CA ARG A 229 -1.20 -17.64 1.65
C ARG A 229 -1.26 -17.66 0.13
N LEU A 230 -0.19 -18.11 -0.52
CA LEU A 230 -0.22 -18.31 -1.97
C LEU A 230 -1.27 -19.38 -2.33
N ASP A 231 -2.12 -19.09 -3.31
CA ASP A 231 -3.01 -20.11 -3.90
C ASP A 231 -2.18 -21.02 -4.81
N LEU A 232 -1.98 -22.25 -4.35
CA LEU A 232 -1.22 -23.27 -5.06
C LEU A 232 -2.12 -24.36 -5.64
N SER A 233 -3.42 -24.10 -5.80
CA SER A 233 -4.38 -25.06 -6.34
C SER A 233 -4.16 -25.40 -7.82
N ALA A 234 -3.62 -24.47 -8.62
CA ALA A 234 -3.40 -24.62 -10.06
C ALA A 234 -2.06 -25.31 -10.46
N ARG A 235 -1.41 -26.05 -9.54
CA ARG A 235 -0.09 -26.66 -9.75
C ARG A 235 0.00 -27.53 -11.01
N ASN A 236 0.91 -27.17 -11.90
CA ASN A 236 1.74 -28.16 -12.58
C ASN A 236 2.89 -28.51 -11.63
N LEU A 237 3.11 -29.80 -11.35
CA LEU A 237 4.05 -30.37 -10.36
C LEU A 237 5.52 -29.91 -10.45
N SER A 238 5.87 -28.99 -11.36
CA SER A 238 7.23 -28.55 -11.68
C SER A 238 7.52 -27.04 -11.52
N GLY A 239 6.53 -26.18 -11.25
CA GLY A 239 6.75 -24.73 -11.06
C GLY A 239 6.31 -24.36 -9.65
N TYR A 240 7.17 -23.87 -8.76
CA TYR A 240 7.54 -22.46 -8.70
C TYR A 240 8.93 -22.22 -8.07
N GLY A 241 9.88 -23.15 -8.17
CA GLY A 241 11.24 -22.96 -7.61
C GLY A 241 11.89 -21.62 -8.03
N TYR A 242 11.51 -21.09 -9.19
CA TYR A 242 11.83 -19.73 -9.61
C TYR A 242 11.29 -18.64 -8.66
N ILE A 243 10.01 -18.67 -8.28
CA ILE A 243 9.41 -17.69 -7.33
C ILE A 243 10.05 -17.81 -5.95
N GLU A 244 10.32 -19.02 -5.50
CA GLU A 244 10.98 -19.26 -4.21
C GLU A 244 12.41 -18.69 -4.21
N THR A 245 13.10 -18.78 -5.36
CA THR A 245 14.45 -18.25 -5.55
C THR A 245 14.46 -16.72 -5.66
N ILE A 246 13.57 -16.12 -6.46
CA ILE A 246 13.54 -14.65 -6.61
C ILE A 246 13.00 -13.94 -5.35
N GLY A 247 12.26 -14.65 -4.49
CA GLY A 247 11.78 -14.12 -3.21
C GLY A 247 12.91 -13.79 -2.23
N THR A 248 14.11 -14.34 -2.43
CA THR A 248 15.29 -14.06 -1.61
C THR A 248 16.29 -13.13 -2.29
N TRP A 249 16.01 -12.68 -3.52
CA TRP A 249 16.89 -11.77 -4.25
C TRP A 249 16.81 -10.36 -3.64
N PRO A 250 17.95 -9.75 -3.31
CA PRO A 250 17.98 -8.36 -2.87
C PRO A 250 17.28 -7.43 -3.87
N VAL A 251 16.42 -6.58 -3.33
CA VAL A 251 15.81 -5.45 -4.04
C VAL A 251 16.72 -4.25 -3.84
N ILE A 252 17.19 -3.64 -4.92
CA ILE A 252 18.03 -2.44 -4.88
C ILE A 252 17.59 -1.41 -5.93
N PRO A 253 17.92 -0.13 -5.76
CA PRO A 253 17.79 0.86 -6.82
C PRO A 253 18.59 0.49 -8.06
N GLU A 254 18.02 0.70 -9.24
CA GLU A 254 18.60 0.31 -10.53
C GLU A 254 19.98 0.91 -10.75
N GLU A 255 20.20 2.16 -10.31
CA GLU A 255 21.49 2.83 -10.49
C GLU A 255 22.62 2.27 -9.62
N LEU A 256 22.28 1.51 -8.57
CA LEU A 256 23.22 0.90 -7.62
C LEU A 256 23.63 -0.52 -8.00
N VAL A 257 23.08 -1.10 -9.07
CA VAL A 257 23.44 -2.43 -9.56
C VAL A 257 24.94 -2.48 -9.89
N GLY A 258 25.67 -3.38 -9.22
CA GLY A 258 27.12 -3.52 -9.37
C GLY A 258 27.94 -2.34 -8.83
N LYS A 259 27.30 -1.40 -8.12
CA LYS A 259 27.93 -0.23 -7.50
C LYS A 259 27.62 -0.10 -6.01
N LEU A 260 26.82 -1.01 -5.46
CA LEU A 260 26.47 -1.00 -4.05
C LEU A 260 27.74 -1.16 -3.20
N THR A 261 27.81 -0.37 -2.14
CA THR A 261 28.88 -0.41 -1.14
C THR A 261 28.26 -0.35 0.26
N GLU A 262 29.03 -0.71 1.28
CA GLU A 262 28.59 -0.69 2.67
C GLU A 262 28.02 0.67 3.11
N ASN A 263 28.58 1.78 2.63
CA ASN A 263 28.09 3.13 2.94
C ASN A 263 26.64 3.38 2.51
N HIS A 264 26.14 2.65 1.51
CA HIS A 264 24.73 2.74 1.10
C HIS A 264 23.80 1.92 2.02
N LEU A 265 24.35 0.93 2.73
CA LEU A 265 23.60 -0.01 3.57
C LEU A 265 23.65 0.33 5.06
N ILE A 266 24.50 1.28 5.45
CA ILE A 266 24.47 1.89 6.77
C ILE A 266 23.27 2.83 6.77
N PRO A 267 22.24 2.59 7.60
CA PRO A 267 21.16 3.53 7.74
C PRO A 267 21.79 4.85 8.22
N GLU A 268 21.65 5.93 7.46
CA GLU A 268 21.75 7.24 8.10
C GLU A 268 20.75 7.20 9.25
N ILE A 269 21.20 7.43 10.48
CA ILE A 269 20.36 7.44 11.67
C ILE A 269 19.50 8.70 11.59
N HIS A 270 18.57 8.71 10.65
CA HIS A 270 17.43 9.58 10.62
C HIS A 270 16.30 8.72 11.16
N PHE A 271 16.13 8.81 12.48
CA PHE A 271 14.87 8.45 13.12
C PHE A 271 13.74 9.03 12.28
N PHE A 272 12.81 8.15 11.90
CA PHE A 272 11.48 8.53 11.45
C PHE A 272 10.95 9.60 12.40
N CYS A 273 10.89 10.83 11.92
CA CYS A 273 10.26 11.96 12.59
C CYS A 273 9.70 12.85 11.46
N PRO A 274 8.43 13.29 11.58
CA PRO A 274 7.52 13.59 10.47
C PRO A 274 7.91 14.78 9.60
#